data_AF-A0A7K1GZU4-F1
#
_entry.id   AF-A0A7K1GZU4-F1
#
_cell.length_a   1.000
_cell.length_b   1.000
_cell.length_c   1.000
_cell.angle_alpha   90.00
_cell.angle_beta   90.00
_cell.angle_gamma   90.00
#
_symmetry.space_group_name_H-M   'P 1'
#
loop_
_entity.id
_entity.type
_entity.pdbx_description
1 polymer ?
#
loop_
_entity_poly.entity_id
_entity_poly.type
_entity_poly.pdbx_seq_one_letter_code
_entity_poly.pdbx_strand_id
1 'polypeptide(L)'
;MIRRQLLRAATAALAAVLAAAGVQVVTAASASAARTVYYDASRAGEFRTNFDQAAQIWNSRVSNVRLVARTPGNITIYVDNGWPRAQTTSLGNGRVWMGWEAVNQGYHRTRIATHEIGHILGLPDRRTGLCSDLMSGSSAPVSCTNAYPSAAEASRVNQLFAGSRSVSAATGTFTWTEDSGVGTLVVNGRPATENYPWLVYTSGCTATLIKSNWVVTAKHCSTPSSVRVGSINRTSGGTVVRVSRAVNHPSIDVKLLQLASSVSYAPAPIPSTSGAVGTATRIIGWGQTCAPRGCGSAPTVAHELDTSIVADSRCLGINGPYEICTNNTNGNAGACYGDSGGPQVRRINGVWNVIGATSRAGNNSSTCATAPSIYGDLPSIRSWINTQVGGLPA
;
A
#
# COMPACT_ATOMS: atom_id res chain seq x y z
N MET A 1 24.66 -59.81 -11.07
CA MET A 1 24.49 -59.21 -9.72
C MET A 1 25.58 -58.21 -9.32
N ILE A 2 26.80 -58.29 -9.88
CA ILE A 2 27.97 -57.47 -9.50
C ILE A 2 27.85 -55.98 -9.93
N ARG A 3 27.20 -55.67 -11.06
CA ARG A 3 26.99 -54.28 -11.54
C ARG A 3 26.13 -53.40 -10.62
N ARG A 4 25.20 -53.99 -9.86
CA ARG A 4 24.32 -53.25 -8.92
C ARG A 4 25.01 -52.93 -7.59
N GLN A 5 26.03 -53.71 -7.20
CA GLN A 5 26.81 -53.45 -6.00
C GLN A 5 27.83 -52.32 -6.21
N LEU A 6 28.40 -52.20 -7.42
CA LEU A 6 29.36 -51.14 -7.76
C LEU A 6 28.73 -49.74 -7.82
N LEU A 7 27.49 -49.59 -8.29
CA LEU A 7 26.80 -48.29 -8.28
C LEU A 7 26.41 -47.81 -6.87
N ARG A 8 26.16 -48.74 -5.93
CA ARG A 8 25.86 -48.40 -4.52
C ARG A 8 27.11 -47.98 -3.74
N ALA A 9 28.27 -48.54 -4.06
CA ALA A 9 29.54 -48.14 -3.47
C ALA A 9 30.00 -46.75 -3.96
N ALA A 10 29.80 -46.45 -5.25
CA ALA A 10 30.17 -45.14 -5.83
C ALA A 10 29.32 -43.97 -5.29
N THR A 11 28.03 -44.21 -5.01
CA THR A 11 27.12 -43.21 -4.44
C THR A 11 27.38 -42.96 -2.95
N ALA A 12 27.77 -43.98 -2.19
CA ALA A 12 28.18 -43.84 -0.79
C ALA A 12 29.52 -43.10 -0.64
N ALA A 13 30.48 -43.34 -1.54
CA ALA A 13 31.77 -42.65 -1.54
C ALA A 13 31.63 -41.16 -1.88
N LEU A 14 30.75 -40.79 -2.81
CA LEU A 14 30.52 -39.38 -3.18
C LEU A 14 29.82 -38.59 -2.07
N ALA A 15 28.89 -39.22 -1.34
CA ALA A 15 28.22 -38.60 -0.20
C ALA A 15 29.17 -38.38 1.01
N ALA A 16 30.12 -39.31 1.23
CA ALA A 16 31.13 -39.17 2.28
C ALA A 16 32.15 -38.05 1.98
N VAL A 17 32.51 -37.83 0.72
CA VAL A 17 33.40 -36.74 0.30
C VAL A 17 32.72 -35.37 0.40
N LEU A 18 31.41 -35.27 0.13
CA LEU A 18 30.63 -34.03 0.28
C LEU A 18 30.39 -33.65 1.75
N ALA A 19 30.23 -34.62 2.65
CA ALA A 19 30.07 -34.38 4.09
C ALA A 19 31.36 -33.85 4.75
N ALA A 20 32.54 -34.23 4.25
CA ALA A 20 33.84 -33.73 4.72
C ALA A 20 34.15 -32.29 4.26
N ALA A 21 33.41 -31.76 3.28
CA ALA A 21 33.59 -30.41 2.74
C ALA A 21 32.58 -29.38 3.26
N GLY A 22 31.69 -29.75 4.19
CA GLY A 22 30.70 -28.82 4.76
C GLY A 22 29.63 -28.34 3.77
N VAL A 23 29.49 -28.98 2.60
CA VAL A 23 28.47 -28.61 1.61
C VAL A 23 27.15 -29.25 1.99
N GLN A 24 26.27 -28.48 2.62
CA GLN A 24 24.88 -28.90 2.83
C GLN A 24 24.15 -28.92 1.49
N VAL A 25 23.72 -30.10 1.04
CA VAL A 25 22.76 -30.22 -0.07
C VAL A 25 21.42 -29.71 0.44
N VAL A 26 21.08 -28.47 0.09
CA VAL A 26 19.78 -27.88 0.39
C VAL A 26 18.73 -28.62 -0.44
N THR A 27 18.05 -29.59 0.16
CA THR A 27 16.86 -30.17 -0.43
C THR A 27 15.79 -29.08 -0.52
N ALA A 28 15.38 -28.73 -1.73
CA ALA A 28 14.33 -27.74 -1.97
C ALA A 28 13.08 -28.11 -1.17
N ALA A 29 12.62 -27.20 -0.31
CA ALA A 29 11.36 -27.36 0.41
C ALA A 29 10.23 -27.59 -0.59
N SER A 30 9.43 -28.64 -0.39
CA SER A 30 8.28 -28.95 -1.24
C SER A 30 7.36 -27.73 -1.37
N ALA A 31 7.02 -27.36 -2.60
CA ALA A 31 6.09 -26.27 -2.88
C ALA A 31 4.76 -26.54 -2.15
N SER A 32 4.34 -25.62 -1.30
CA SER A 32 3.01 -25.70 -0.66
C SER A 32 1.95 -25.76 -1.76
N ALA A 33 1.03 -26.72 -1.67
CA ALA A 33 -0.07 -26.82 -2.61
C ALA A 33 -0.93 -25.54 -2.61
N ALA A 34 -1.39 -25.12 -3.79
CA ALA A 34 -2.24 -23.95 -3.94
C ALA A 34 -3.51 -24.09 -3.09
N ARG A 35 -3.86 -23.05 -2.32
CA ARG A 35 -5.11 -23.03 -1.54
C ARG A 35 -6.30 -23.01 -2.50
N THR A 36 -7.20 -23.99 -2.41
CA THR A 36 -8.42 -23.97 -3.21
C THR A 36 -9.45 -23.04 -2.57
N VAL A 37 -10.03 -22.16 -3.38
CA VAL A 37 -11.13 -21.27 -3.02
C VAL A 37 -12.30 -21.60 -3.95
N TYR A 38 -13.44 -21.96 -3.36
CA TYR A 38 -14.61 -22.33 -4.13
C TYR A 38 -15.48 -21.12 -4.44
N TYR A 39 -15.98 -20.99 -5.67
CA TYR A 39 -16.96 -19.96 -6.01
C TYR A 39 -18.29 -20.57 -6.47
N ASP A 40 -19.38 -19.97 -6.01
CA ASP A 40 -20.75 -20.37 -6.28
C ASP A 40 -21.41 -19.33 -7.21
N ALA A 41 -21.46 -19.68 -8.50
CA ALA A 41 -22.11 -18.89 -9.54
C ALA A 41 -23.54 -19.37 -9.84
N SER A 42 -24.17 -20.16 -8.96
CA SER A 42 -25.55 -20.63 -9.15
C SER A 42 -26.58 -19.49 -9.23
N ARG A 43 -26.27 -18.32 -8.63
CA ARG A 43 -27.13 -17.13 -8.61
C ARG A 43 -26.62 -15.99 -9.49
N ALA A 44 -25.65 -16.26 -10.37
CA ALA A 44 -25.04 -15.26 -11.25
C ALA A 44 -25.87 -14.95 -12.51
N GLY A 45 -26.97 -15.68 -12.75
CA GLY A 45 -27.81 -15.50 -13.94
C GLY A 45 -27.01 -15.59 -15.24
N GLU A 46 -27.23 -14.66 -16.16
CA GLU A 46 -26.51 -14.58 -17.43
C GLU A 46 -25.01 -14.31 -17.29
N PHE A 47 -24.56 -13.79 -16.13
CA PHE A 47 -23.15 -13.46 -15.89
C PHE A 47 -22.31 -14.65 -15.44
N ARG A 48 -22.89 -15.85 -15.34
CA ARG A 48 -22.17 -17.06 -14.93
C ARG A 48 -20.88 -17.27 -15.73
N THR A 49 -20.96 -17.19 -17.07
CA THR A 49 -19.79 -17.36 -17.95
C THR A 49 -18.71 -16.30 -17.69
N ASN A 50 -19.08 -15.07 -17.31
CA ASN A 50 -18.11 -14.02 -16.98
C ASN A 50 -17.33 -14.36 -15.71
N PHE A 51 -17.99 -14.93 -14.69
CA PHE A 51 -17.32 -15.37 -13.46
C PHE A 51 -16.49 -16.64 -13.66
N ASP A 52 -16.93 -17.56 -14.52
CA ASP A 52 -16.13 -18.73 -14.90
C ASP A 52 -14.84 -18.30 -15.63
N GLN A 53 -14.94 -17.33 -16.55
CA GLN A 53 -13.78 -16.72 -17.20
C GLN A 53 -12.88 -15.97 -16.20
N ALA A 54 -13.45 -15.19 -15.29
CA ALA A 54 -12.70 -14.50 -14.25
C ALA A 54 -11.89 -15.46 -13.37
N ALA A 55 -12.48 -16.61 -12.99
CA ALA A 55 -11.79 -17.65 -12.25
C ALA A 55 -10.62 -18.25 -13.05
N GLN A 56 -10.81 -18.51 -14.34
CA GLN A 56 -9.74 -18.99 -15.23
C GLN A 56 -8.61 -17.95 -15.39
N ILE A 57 -8.95 -16.68 -15.53
CA ILE A 57 -7.99 -15.59 -15.61
C ILE A 57 -7.13 -15.55 -14.35
N TRP A 58 -7.73 -15.55 -13.17
CA TRP A 58 -6.98 -15.59 -11.91
C TRP A 58 -6.11 -16.84 -11.82
N ASN A 59 -6.66 -18.03 -12.09
CA ASN A 59 -5.92 -19.29 -12.09
C ASN A 59 -4.73 -19.32 -13.06
N SER A 60 -4.79 -18.56 -14.15
CA SER A 60 -3.69 -18.44 -15.11
C SER A 60 -2.57 -17.50 -14.66
N ARG A 61 -2.83 -16.65 -13.67
CA ARG A 61 -1.93 -15.58 -13.21
C ARG A 61 -1.33 -15.83 -11.83
N VAL A 62 -1.97 -16.66 -11.01
CA VAL A 62 -1.57 -16.91 -9.63
C VAL A 62 -1.31 -18.41 -9.41
N SER A 63 -0.39 -18.73 -8.51
CA SER A 63 0.07 -20.08 -8.22
C SER A 63 -0.30 -20.55 -6.81
N ASN A 64 -0.52 -19.64 -5.85
CA ASN A 64 -0.79 -20.01 -4.45
C ASN A 64 -2.28 -20.09 -4.10
N VAL A 65 -3.17 -19.74 -5.03
CA VAL A 65 -4.62 -19.91 -4.91
C VAL A 65 -5.20 -20.49 -6.18
N ARG A 66 -6.23 -21.33 -6.06
CA ARG A 66 -6.96 -21.89 -7.20
C ARG A 66 -8.46 -21.73 -6.99
N LEU A 67 -9.12 -21.03 -7.91
CA LEU A 67 -10.56 -20.85 -7.95
C LEU A 67 -11.23 -22.02 -8.65
N VAL A 68 -12.21 -22.63 -7.99
CA VAL A 68 -12.94 -23.81 -8.50
C VAL A 68 -14.44 -23.61 -8.31
N ALA A 69 -15.24 -23.86 -9.34
CA ALA A 69 -16.70 -23.78 -9.25
C ALA A 69 -17.22 -24.85 -8.27
N ARG A 70 -18.04 -24.45 -7.29
CA ARG A 70 -18.75 -25.36 -6.39
C ARG A 70 -19.89 -24.64 -5.69
N THR A 71 -21.00 -25.34 -5.48
CA THR A 71 -22.17 -24.85 -4.74
C THR A 71 -22.40 -25.74 -3.52
N PRO A 72 -22.41 -25.20 -2.28
CA PRO A 72 -22.02 -23.83 -1.93
C PRO A 72 -20.49 -23.63 -2.07
N GLY A 73 -20.09 -22.38 -2.26
CA GLY A 73 -18.69 -21.94 -2.37
C GLY A 73 -18.31 -20.93 -1.27
N ASN A 74 -17.01 -20.69 -1.12
CA ASN A 74 -16.44 -19.63 -0.27
C ASN A 74 -16.84 -18.22 -0.76
N ILE A 75 -16.99 -18.08 -2.08
CA ILE A 75 -17.45 -16.87 -2.75
C ILE A 75 -18.86 -17.14 -3.24
N THR A 76 -19.85 -16.34 -2.82
CA THR A 76 -21.20 -16.41 -3.39
C THR A 76 -21.43 -15.23 -4.33
N ILE A 77 -21.83 -15.52 -5.56
CA ILE A 77 -22.05 -14.50 -6.59
C ILE A 77 -23.55 -14.23 -6.72
N TYR A 78 -23.91 -12.95 -6.73
CA TYR A 78 -25.26 -12.43 -6.91
C TYR A 78 -25.31 -11.48 -8.11
N VAL A 79 -26.51 -11.21 -8.59
CA VAL A 79 -26.81 -10.13 -9.54
C VAL A 79 -27.64 -9.07 -8.82
N ASP A 80 -27.35 -7.81 -9.10
CA ASP A 80 -28.02 -6.65 -8.51
C ASP A 80 -28.25 -5.56 -9.57
N ASN A 81 -29.24 -4.70 -9.35
CA ASN A 81 -29.55 -3.58 -10.24
C ASN A 81 -28.63 -2.37 -10.03
N GLY A 82 -27.92 -2.29 -8.89
CA GLY A 82 -26.98 -1.20 -8.58
C GLY A 82 -25.57 -1.40 -9.16
N TRP A 83 -24.59 -0.70 -8.60
CA TRP A 83 -23.17 -0.89 -8.94
C TRP A 83 -22.60 -2.24 -8.47
N PRO A 84 -21.66 -2.84 -9.24
CA PRO A 84 -20.88 -3.99 -8.79
C PRO A 84 -20.14 -3.70 -7.49
N ARG A 85 -20.00 -4.74 -6.65
CA ARG A 85 -19.26 -4.65 -5.39
C ARG A 85 -18.87 -6.03 -4.88
N ALA A 86 -17.84 -6.07 -4.06
CA ALA A 86 -17.44 -7.24 -3.28
C ALA A 86 -17.51 -6.94 -1.78
N GLN A 87 -17.99 -7.91 -1.00
CA GLN A 87 -17.95 -7.90 0.45
C GLN A 87 -17.08 -9.05 0.92
N THR A 88 -15.86 -8.73 1.33
CA THR A 88 -14.90 -9.68 1.89
C THR A 88 -15.22 -9.97 3.35
N THR A 89 -15.42 -11.23 3.72
CA THR A 89 -15.51 -11.64 5.13
C THR A 89 -14.14 -12.02 5.69
N SER A 90 -13.32 -12.69 4.87
CA SER A 90 -11.92 -13.02 5.15
C SER A 90 -11.20 -13.29 3.82
N LEU A 91 -9.87 -13.44 3.84
CA LEU A 91 -9.12 -13.73 2.63
C LEU A 91 -9.63 -15.01 1.92
N GLY A 92 -10.12 -14.85 0.69
CA GLY A 92 -10.70 -15.90 -0.13
C GLY A 92 -12.17 -16.24 0.19
N ASN A 93 -12.87 -15.43 1.00
CA ASN A 93 -14.25 -15.67 1.39
C ASN A 93 -15.08 -14.38 1.31
N GLY A 94 -16.31 -14.49 0.83
CA GLY A 94 -17.21 -13.35 0.80
C GLY A 94 -18.31 -13.46 -0.24
N ARG A 95 -18.85 -12.30 -0.60
CA ARG A 95 -19.93 -12.18 -1.57
C ARG A 95 -19.54 -11.19 -2.65
N VAL A 96 -19.96 -11.46 -3.87
CA VAL A 96 -19.77 -10.56 -5.02
C VAL A 96 -21.13 -10.28 -5.64
N TRP A 97 -21.40 -9.03 -5.97
CA TRP A 97 -22.57 -8.63 -6.73
C TRP A 97 -22.12 -8.11 -8.08
N MET A 98 -22.60 -8.75 -9.13
CA MET A 98 -22.57 -8.18 -10.47
C MET A 98 -23.66 -7.13 -10.57
N GLY A 99 -23.27 -5.88 -10.80
CA GLY A 99 -24.20 -4.76 -10.85
C GLY A 99 -24.53 -4.32 -12.27
N TRP A 100 -25.83 -4.24 -12.58
CA TRP A 100 -26.31 -3.75 -13.89
C TRP A 100 -25.93 -2.31 -14.18
N GLU A 101 -25.75 -1.46 -13.17
CA GLU A 101 -25.47 -0.05 -13.38
C GLU A 101 -24.15 0.17 -14.16
N ALA A 102 -23.08 -0.55 -13.80
CA ALA A 102 -21.82 -0.49 -14.54
C ALA A 102 -21.92 -1.12 -15.93
N VAL A 103 -22.68 -2.21 -16.07
CA VAL A 103 -22.89 -2.86 -17.37
C VAL A 103 -23.62 -1.92 -18.33
N ASN A 104 -24.65 -1.23 -17.84
CA ASN A 104 -25.44 -0.27 -18.62
C ASN A 104 -24.65 0.99 -18.98
N GLN A 105 -23.64 1.34 -18.17
CA GLN A 105 -22.68 2.39 -18.49
C GLN A 105 -21.60 1.95 -19.50
N GLY A 106 -21.58 0.67 -19.91
CA GLY A 106 -20.71 0.16 -20.95
C GLY A 106 -19.42 -0.50 -20.45
N TYR A 107 -19.25 -0.71 -19.13
CA TYR A 107 -18.08 -1.42 -18.61
C TYR A 107 -18.09 -2.90 -19.01
N HIS A 108 -16.91 -3.44 -19.31
CA HIS A 108 -16.76 -4.81 -19.79
C HIS A 108 -17.11 -5.85 -18.71
N ARG A 109 -18.09 -6.73 -19.00
CA ARG A 109 -18.67 -7.68 -18.03
C ARG A 109 -17.65 -8.60 -17.37
N THR A 110 -16.77 -9.24 -18.14
CA THR A 110 -15.73 -10.12 -17.59
C THR A 110 -14.70 -9.33 -16.77
N ARG A 111 -14.41 -8.08 -17.16
CA ARG A 111 -13.49 -7.23 -16.40
C ARG A 111 -14.05 -6.89 -15.02
N ILE A 112 -15.35 -6.55 -14.95
CA ILE A 112 -16.06 -6.35 -13.68
C ILE A 112 -15.95 -7.63 -12.84
N ALA A 113 -16.31 -8.78 -13.40
CA ALA A 113 -16.27 -10.05 -12.67
C ALA A 113 -14.86 -10.38 -12.11
N THR A 114 -13.80 -10.21 -12.92
CA THR A 114 -12.43 -10.47 -12.47
C THR A 114 -11.98 -9.46 -11.41
N HIS A 115 -12.38 -8.20 -11.54
CA HIS A 115 -12.11 -7.13 -10.58
C HIS A 115 -12.73 -7.42 -9.21
N GLU A 116 -14.03 -7.76 -9.17
CA GLU A 116 -14.72 -8.05 -7.92
C GLU A 116 -14.18 -9.31 -7.23
N ILE A 117 -13.79 -10.34 -7.99
CA ILE A 117 -13.08 -11.49 -7.43
C ILE A 117 -11.71 -11.07 -6.86
N GLY A 118 -11.02 -10.12 -7.50
CA GLY A 118 -9.75 -9.57 -7.00
C GLY A 118 -9.85 -9.03 -5.57
N HIS A 119 -10.96 -8.39 -5.22
CA HIS A 119 -11.24 -7.97 -3.84
C HIS A 119 -11.35 -9.14 -2.87
N ILE A 120 -12.04 -10.23 -3.26
CA ILE A 120 -12.12 -11.45 -2.45
C ILE A 120 -10.75 -12.10 -2.24
N LEU A 121 -9.86 -11.95 -3.22
CA LEU A 121 -8.46 -12.38 -3.14
C LEU A 121 -7.55 -11.40 -2.38
N GLY A 122 -8.12 -10.32 -1.81
CA GLY A 122 -7.45 -9.40 -0.90
C GLY A 122 -6.78 -8.20 -1.59
N LEU A 123 -7.12 -7.92 -2.84
CA LEU A 123 -6.65 -6.72 -3.53
C LEU A 123 -7.60 -5.53 -3.29
N PRO A 124 -7.09 -4.36 -2.90
CA PRO A 124 -7.90 -3.16 -2.87
C PRO A 124 -8.12 -2.59 -4.27
N ASP A 125 -9.11 -1.72 -4.39
CA ASP A 125 -9.26 -0.80 -5.51
C ASP A 125 -7.96 0.01 -5.69
N ARG A 126 -7.41 0.04 -6.89
CA ARG A 126 -6.20 0.82 -7.25
C ARG A 126 -6.48 2.10 -8.01
N ARG A 127 -7.68 2.20 -8.61
CA ARG A 127 -8.20 3.38 -9.31
C ARG A 127 -7.20 4.16 -10.18
N THR A 128 -6.27 3.45 -10.85
CA THR A 128 -5.18 4.06 -11.61
C THR A 128 -5.61 4.67 -12.95
N GLY A 129 -6.84 4.44 -13.40
CA GLY A 129 -7.31 4.77 -14.74
C GLY A 129 -6.71 3.92 -15.86
N LEU A 130 -5.70 3.11 -15.57
CA LEU A 130 -5.00 2.30 -16.56
C LEU A 130 -5.81 1.05 -16.89
N CYS A 131 -5.91 0.76 -18.19
CA CYS A 131 -6.55 -0.48 -18.62
C CYS A 131 -5.71 -1.72 -18.30
N SER A 132 -4.39 -1.56 -18.20
CA SER A 132 -3.45 -2.64 -17.84
C SER A 132 -3.55 -3.10 -16.38
N ASP A 133 -4.11 -2.27 -15.48
CA ASP A 133 -4.39 -2.64 -14.09
C ASP A 133 -5.84 -3.09 -13.97
N LEU A 134 -6.06 -4.32 -13.51
CA LEU A 134 -7.42 -4.84 -13.31
C LEU A 134 -8.11 -4.10 -12.16
N MET A 135 -7.38 -3.82 -11.08
CA MET A 135 -7.92 -3.14 -9.91
C MET A 135 -8.07 -1.63 -10.13
N SER A 136 -7.81 -1.08 -11.33
CA SER A 136 -8.22 0.29 -11.64
C SER A 136 -9.75 0.44 -11.65
N GLY A 137 -10.51 -0.66 -11.75
CA GLY A 137 -11.96 -0.67 -11.55
C GLY A 137 -12.66 0.33 -12.47
N SER A 138 -13.62 1.08 -11.92
CA SER A 138 -14.39 2.08 -12.67
C SER A 138 -13.59 3.32 -13.07
N SER A 139 -12.37 3.53 -12.56
CA SER A 139 -11.52 4.66 -12.98
C SER A 139 -10.95 4.50 -14.38
N ALA A 140 -10.82 3.27 -14.88
CA ALA A 140 -10.49 3.04 -16.28
C ALA A 140 -11.68 3.40 -17.17
N PRO A 141 -11.45 3.95 -18.38
CA PRO A 141 -12.54 4.29 -19.27
C PRO A 141 -13.35 3.04 -19.64
N VAL A 142 -14.63 3.22 -19.95
CA VAL A 142 -15.53 2.12 -20.36
C VAL A 142 -15.04 1.38 -21.62
N SER A 143 -14.19 2.02 -22.44
CA SER A 143 -13.49 1.40 -23.56
C SER A 143 -12.45 0.36 -23.13
N CYS A 144 -12.06 0.31 -21.85
CA CYS A 144 -11.14 -0.67 -21.33
C CYS A 144 -11.81 -2.04 -21.14
N THR A 145 -11.34 -3.02 -21.91
CA THR A 145 -11.83 -4.40 -21.86
C THR A 145 -10.87 -5.39 -21.23
N ASN A 146 -9.64 -4.98 -20.89
CA ASN A 146 -8.64 -5.87 -20.30
C ASN A 146 -9.12 -6.39 -18.93
N ALA A 147 -9.39 -7.70 -18.88
CA ALA A 147 -9.83 -8.40 -17.68
C ALA A 147 -8.69 -9.11 -16.94
N TYR A 148 -7.44 -9.00 -17.39
CA TYR A 148 -6.29 -9.67 -16.76
C TYR A 148 -5.66 -8.78 -15.69
N PRO A 149 -5.38 -9.32 -14.48
CA PRO A 149 -4.61 -8.61 -13.48
C PRO A 149 -3.19 -8.37 -13.98
N SER A 150 -2.61 -7.24 -13.58
CA SER A 150 -1.20 -6.97 -13.82
C SER A 150 -0.33 -7.96 -13.03
N ALA A 151 0.93 -8.10 -13.43
CA ALA A 151 1.88 -8.97 -12.73
C ALA A 151 2.00 -8.62 -11.25
N ALA A 152 1.89 -7.33 -10.90
CA ALA A 152 1.90 -6.85 -9.52
C ALA A 152 0.66 -7.30 -8.73
N GLU A 153 -0.53 -7.22 -9.33
CA GLU A 153 -1.79 -7.67 -8.73
C GLU A 153 -1.77 -9.19 -8.50
N ALA A 154 -1.29 -9.95 -9.49
CA ALA A 154 -1.13 -11.40 -9.39
C ALA A 154 -0.10 -11.82 -8.33
N SER A 155 1.07 -11.16 -8.30
CA SER A 155 2.10 -11.40 -7.29
C SER A 155 1.59 -11.13 -5.87
N ARG A 156 0.80 -10.06 -5.70
CA ARG A 156 0.21 -9.73 -4.40
C ARG A 156 -0.76 -10.81 -3.92
N VAL A 157 -1.62 -11.33 -4.80
CA VAL A 157 -2.50 -12.46 -4.45
C VAL A 157 -1.66 -13.68 -4.05
N ASN A 158 -0.58 -13.99 -4.78
CA ASN A 158 0.31 -15.10 -4.41
C ASN A 158 0.89 -14.93 -3.01
N GLN A 159 1.35 -13.73 -2.65
CA GLN A 159 1.88 -13.45 -1.32
C GLN A 159 0.81 -13.62 -0.22
N LEU A 160 -0.40 -13.12 -0.45
CA LEU A 160 -1.51 -13.22 0.50
C LEU A 160 -1.88 -14.68 0.78
N PHE A 161 -1.84 -15.53 -0.23
CA PHE A 161 -2.23 -16.94 -0.13
C PHE A 161 -1.07 -17.89 0.20
N ALA A 162 0.16 -17.40 0.39
CA ALA A 162 1.32 -18.22 0.74
C ALA A 162 1.29 -18.79 2.18
N GLY A 163 0.41 -18.28 3.05
CA GLY A 163 0.33 -18.69 4.46
C GLY A 163 1.50 -18.16 5.31
N SER A 164 1.23 -17.86 6.57
CA SER A 164 2.18 -17.32 7.54
C SER A 164 3.38 -18.26 7.75
N ARG A 165 4.50 -17.97 7.08
CA ARG A 165 5.81 -18.23 7.66
C ARG A 165 6.10 -17.11 8.64
N SER A 166 6.06 -17.43 9.94
CA SER A 166 6.74 -16.64 10.96
C SER A 166 8.17 -16.41 10.48
N VAL A 167 8.48 -15.16 10.15
CA VAL A 167 9.85 -14.78 9.79
C VAL A 167 10.61 -14.71 11.10
N SER A 168 11.19 -15.83 11.52
CA SER A 168 12.42 -15.77 12.30
C SER A 168 13.46 -15.11 11.40
N ALA A 169 14.09 -14.07 11.92
CA ALA A 169 15.13 -13.31 11.24
C ALA A 169 16.20 -14.25 10.68
N ALA A 170 16.37 -14.25 9.36
CA ALA A 170 17.53 -14.81 8.70
C ALA A 170 17.97 -13.84 7.61
N THR A 171 19.14 -13.24 7.85
CA THR A 171 19.97 -12.54 6.87
C THR A 171 20.24 -13.44 5.67
N GLY A 172 19.71 -13.09 4.51
CA GLY A 172 19.99 -13.73 3.23
C GLY A 172 19.90 -12.71 2.11
N THR A 173 21.03 -12.49 1.42
CA THR A 173 21.17 -11.63 0.25
C THR A 173 20.40 -12.21 -0.93
N PHE A 174 19.50 -11.42 -1.52
CA PHE A 174 18.78 -11.73 -2.75
C PHE A 174 19.32 -10.84 -3.88
N THR A 175 19.83 -11.45 -4.94
CA THR A 175 20.15 -10.76 -6.20
C THR A 175 18.92 -10.80 -7.11
N TRP A 176 18.46 -9.62 -7.51
CA TRP A 176 17.41 -9.45 -8.51
C TRP A 176 18.04 -8.96 -9.81
N THR A 177 17.77 -9.66 -10.91
CA THR A 177 18.06 -9.20 -12.27
C THR A 177 17.07 -8.11 -12.67
N GLU A 178 17.61 -7.02 -13.20
CA GLU A 178 16.88 -5.87 -13.73
C GLU A 178 16.03 -6.27 -14.94
N ASP A 179 14.74 -5.93 -14.90
CA ASP A 179 13.93 -5.77 -16.11
C ASP A 179 13.45 -4.31 -16.18
N SER A 180 13.54 -3.77 -17.38
CA SER A 180 13.60 -2.35 -17.71
C SER A 180 12.19 -1.83 -17.96
N GLY A 181 11.67 -1.00 -17.06
CA GLY A 181 10.37 -0.36 -17.23
C GLY A 181 10.14 0.71 -16.17
N VAL A 182 10.73 1.89 -16.39
CA VAL A 182 10.80 2.99 -15.42
C VAL A 182 9.42 3.52 -15.04
N GLY A 183 9.12 3.46 -13.74
CA GLY A 183 8.16 4.34 -13.08
C GLY A 183 8.75 4.75 -11.74
N THR A 184 9.16 6.02 -11.60
CA THR A 184 9.69 6.56 -10.35
C THR A 184 8.53 7.15 -9.52
N LEU A 185 8.36 6.62 -8.30
CA LEU A 185 7.28 6.81 -7.31
C LEU A 185 7.90 7.24 -5.93
N VAL A 186 7.20 7.66 -4.85
CA VAL A 186 7.81 7.83 -3.46
C VAL A 186 8.89 6.78 -3.33
N VAL A 187 10.17 7.09 -3.12
CA VAL A 187 11.26 6.23 -3.65
C VAL A 187 10.93 4.74 -3.47
N ASN A 188 10.77 4.02 -4.59
CA ASN A 188 10.34 2.61 -4.65
C ASN A 188 8.95 2.26 -4.04
N GLY A 189 8.02 3.19 -4.12
CA GLY A 189 6.61 3.12 -3.71
C GLY A 189 5.68 3.04 -4.93
N ARG A 190 4.42 3.48 -4.83
CA ARG A 190 3.45 3.43 -5.95
C ARG A 190 2.53 4.64 -6.01
N PRO A 191 1.87 4.97 -7.15
CA PRO A 191 0.86 6.02 -7.14
C PRO A 191 -0.23 5.67 -6.12
N ALA A 192 -0.78 6.68 -5.48
CA ALA A 192 -1.87 6.54 -4.53
C ALA A 192 -3.01 5.74 -5.17
N THR A 193 -3.42 4.66 -4.49
CA THR A 193 -4.38 3.68 -5.03
C THR A 193 -5.83 4.04 -4.71
N GLU A 194 -6.01 4.94 -3.75
CA GLU A 194 -7.28 5.49 -3.31
C GLU A 194 -7.15 7.00 -3.17
N ASN A 195 -8.29 7.71 -3.17
CA ASN A 195 -8.26 9.11 -2.77
C ASN A 195 -8.19 9.19 -1.25
N TYR A 196 -7.37 10.10 -0.75
CA TYR A 196 -7.24 10.37 0.68
C TYR A 196 -7.88 11.73 0.95
N PRO A 197 -9.11 11.80 1.52
CA PRO A 197 -9.85 13.06 1.65
C PRO A 197 -9.11 14.08 2.53
N TRP A 198 -8.24 13.60 3.41
CA TRP A 198 -7.42 14.40 4.29
C TRP A 198 -6.04 14.74 3.72
N LEU A 199 -5.66 14.28 2.52
CA LEU A 199 -4.36 14.60 1.95
C LEU A 199 -4.35 16.04 1.43
N VAL A 200 -3.27 16.76 1.75
CA VAL A 200 -3.14 18.19 1.46
C VAL A 200 -1.81 18.47 0.77
N TYR A 201 -1.86 19.17 -0.37
CA TYR A 201 -0.68 19.69 -1.03
C TYR A 201 -0.39 21.13 -0.58
N THR A 202 0.87 21.43 -0.24
CA THR A 202 1.31 22.73 0.27
C THR A 202 2.65 23.16 -0.31
N SER A 203 2.65 23.99 -1.37
CA SER A 203 3.86 24.68 -1.90
C SER A 203 5.13 23.83 -1.94
N GLY A 204 5.06 22.63 -2.51
CA GLY A 204 6.22 21.72 -2.63
C GLY A 204 6.46 20.80 -1.42
N CYS A 205 5.65 20.90 -0.37
CA CYS A 205 5.52 19.96 0.73
C CYS A 205 4.18 19.23 0.69
N THR A 206 4.05 18.23 1.57
CA THR A 206 2.83 17.47 1.81
C THR A 206 2.29 17.80 3.22
N ALA A 207 0.99 17.62 3.43
CA ALA A 207 0.31 17.89 4.69
C ALA A 207 -0.95 17.04 4.86
N THR A 208 -1.57 17.12 6.04
CA THR A 208 -2.76 16.33 6.40
C THR A 208 -3.83 17.19 7.05
N LEU A 209 -5.08 17.10 6.57
CA LEU A 209 -6.26 17.69 7.23
C LEU A 209 -6.60 16.90 8.49
N ILE A 210 -6.61 17.56 9.65
CA ILE A 210 -6.86 16.95 10.97
C ILE A 210 -8.11 17.51 11.66
N LYS A 211 -8.65 18.62 11.15
CA LYS A 211 -9.98 19.18 11.46
C LYS A 211 -10.48 19.89 10.20
N SER A 212 -11.79 20.17 10.10
CA SER A 212 -12.42 20.77 8.91
C SER A 212 -11.71 22.04 8.40
N ASN A 213 -11.01 22.78 9.26
CA ASN A 213 -10.22 23.96 8.91
C ASN A 213 -8.79 23.95 9.49
N TRP A 214 -8.26 22.78 9.87
CA TRP A 214 -6.88 22.67 10.37
C TRP A 214 -6.10 21.57 9.67
N VAL A 215 -4.90 21.93 9.26
CA VAL A 215 -3.95 21.07 8.56
C VAL A 215 -2.66 20.96 9.38
N VAL A 216 -2.08 19.77 9.46
CA VAL A 216 -0.74 19.53 10.02
C VAL A 216 0.27 19.29 8.92
N THR A 217 1.46 19.86 9.07
CA THR A 217 2.62 19.71 8.18
C THR A 217 3.92 19.84 8.99
N ALA A 218 5.08 19.87 8.33
CA ALA A 218 6.36 20.07 9.00
C ALA A 218 6.63 21.56 9.24
N LYS A 219 7.37 21.87 10.32
CA LYS A 219 7.74 23.25 10.68
C LYS A 219 8.68 23.86 9.66
N HIS A 220 9.60 23.07 9.10
CA HIS A 220 10.55 23.55 8.08
C HIS A 220 9.92 23.85 6.71
N CYS A 221 8.70 23.36 6.44
CA CYS A 221 7.99 23.74 5.22
C CYS A 221 7.65 25.23 5.27
N SER A 222 7.60 25.90 4.11
CA SER A 222 7.14 27.28 4.04
C SER A 222 5.67 27.39 4.49
N THR A 223 5.23 28.58 4.88
CA THR A 223 3.81 28.85 5.11
C THR A 223 3.22 29.38 3.80
N PRO A 224 2.37 28.62 3.09
CA PRO A 224 1.85 29.06 1.81
C PRO A 224 0.68 30.05 1.99
N SER A 225 0.34 30.79 0.95
CA SER A 225 -0.88 31.61 0.93
C SER A 225 -2.16 30.78 0.84
N SER A 226 -2.08 29.57 0.26
CA SER A 226 -3.18 28.61 0.14
C SER A 226 -2.68 27.17 0.05
N VAL A 227 -3.58 26.23 0.30
CA VAL A 227 -3.34 24.78 0.18
C VAL A 227 -4.43 24.12 -0.65
N ARG A 228 -4.15 22.97 -1.27
CA ARG A 228 -5.16 22.12 -1.93
C ARG A 228 -5.47 20.92 -1.06
N VAL A 229 -6.74 20.75 -0.68
CA VAL A 229 -7.20 19.68 0.21
C VAL A 229 -8.06 18.67 -0.55
N GLY A 230 -7.93 17.38 -0.24
CA GLY A 230 -8.88 16.34 -0.64
C GLY A 230 -8.69 15.75 -2.03
N SER A 231 -7.51 15.95 -2.61
CA SER A 231 -7.14 15.38 -3.91
C SER A 231 -5.74 14.76 -3.83
N ILE A 232 -5.59 13.58 -4.42
CA ILE A 232 -4.27 13.00 -4.71
C ILE A 232 -3.59 13.65 -5.92
N ASN A 233 -4.30 14.45 -6.70
CA ASN A 233 -3.72 15.24 -7.79
C ASN A 233 -3.38 16.66 -7.28
N ARG A 234 -2.10 17.04 -7.26
CA ARG A 234 -1.69 18.35 -6.71
C ARG A 234 -2.08 19.54 -7.60
N THR A 235 -2.40 19.31 -8.86
CA THR A 235 -2.73 20.37 -9.84
C THR A 235 -4.23 20.49 -10.12
N SER A 236 -5.05 19.49 -9.77
CA SER A 236 -6.49 19.47 -10.06
C SER A 236 -7.30 18.71 -9.01
N GLY A 237 -8.63 18.90 -9.03
CA GLY A 237 -9.53 18.33 -8.01
C GLY A 237 -9.34 18.95 -6.63
N GLY A 238 -10.07 18.47 -5.62
CA GLY A 238 -9.95 19.01 -4.27
C GLY A 238 -10.47 20.45 -4.14
N THR A 239 -10.17 21.09 -3.02
CA THR A 239 -10.51 22.50 -2.77
C THR A 239 -9.25 23.28 -2.45
N VAL A 240 -9.05 24.42 -3.13
CA VAL A 240 -7.98 25.37 -2.81
C VAL A 240 -8.51 26.36 -1.78
N VAL A 241 -7.87 26.41 -0.61
CA VAL A 241 -8.30 27.28 0.50
C VAL A 241 -7.11 28.09 1.01
N ARG A 242 -7.35 29.37 1.31
CA ARG A 242 -6.33 30.25 1.89
C ARG A 242 -5.91 29.78 3.28
N VAL A 243 -4.64 29.98 3.60
CA VAL A 243 -4.13 29.83 4.97
C VAL A 243 -4.29 31.16 5.69
N SER A 244 -4.95 31.16 6.84
CA SER A 244 -5.18 32.35 7.66
C SER A 244 -4.16 32.49 8.80
N ARG A 245 -3.64 31.37 9.29
CA ARG A 245 -2.71 31.35 10.42
C ARG A 245 -1.80 30.12 10.36
N ALA A 246 -0.58 30.26 10.85
CA ALA A 246 0.33 29.14 11.09
C ALA A 246 0.75 29.11 12.56
N VAL A 247 0.88 27.92 13.13
CA VAL A 247 1.30 27.71 14.52
C VAL A 247 2.38 26.62 14.55
N ASN A 248 3.59 27.00 14.93
CA ASN A 248 4.70 26.05 15.05
C ASN A 248 4.64 25.33 16.39
N HIS A 249 4.93 24.02 16.39
CA HIS A 249 5.24 23.33 17.63
C HIS A 249 6.51 23.94 18.25
N PRO A 250 6.57 24.15 19.57
CA PRO A 250 7.72 24.77 20.21
C PRO A 250 9.01 23.96 20.05
N SER A 251 8.91 22.62 20.16
CA SER A 251 10.09 21.75 20.31
C SER A 251 10.36 20.76 19.16
N ILE A 252 9.39 20.47 18.30
CA ILE A 252 9.56 19.48 17.22
C ILE A 252 9.18 20.04 15.86
N ASP A 253 9.55 19.34 14.80
CA ASP A 253 9.35 19.75 13.41
C ASP A 253 7.90 19.54 12.92
N VAL A 254 6.94 20.08 13.68
CA VAL A 254 5.51 20.04 13.36
C VAL A 254 4.95 21.46 13.34
N LYS A 255 4.07 21.73 12.39
CA LYS A 255 3.36 23.01 12.23
C LYS A 255 1.90 22.76 11.87
N LEU A 256 1.03 23.55 12.48
CA LEU A 256 -0.39 23.60 12.15
C LEU A 256 -0.67 24.82 11.26
N LEU A 257 -1.53 24.62 10.27
CA LEU A 257 -2.06 25.66 9.40
C LEU A 257 -3.57 25.75 9.62
N GLN A 258 -4.06 26.92 10.00
CA GLN A 258 -5.48 27.22 10.03
C GLN A 258 -5.92 27.69 8.64
N LEU A 259 -6.99 27.10 8.15
CA LEU A 259 -7.61 27.49 6.89
C LEU A 259 -8.57 28.65 7.12
N ALA A 260 -8.68 29.54 6.12
CA ALA A 260 -9.60 30.68 6.17
C ALA A 260 -11.08 30.26 6.16
N SER A 261 -11.38 29.06 5.66
CA SER A 261 -12.71 28.45 5.70
C SER A 261 -12.60 26.94 5.93
N SER A 262 -13.67 26.35 6.48
CA SER A 262 -13.78 24.89 6.59
C SER A 262 -13.98 24.25 5.22
N VAL A 263 -13.42 23.06 5.03
CA VAL A 263 -13.66 22.19 3.87
C VAL A 263 -14.65 21.08 4.21
N SER A 264 -15.25 20.46 3.19
CA SER A 264 -16.20 19.35 3.33
C SER A 264 -15.54 17.97 3.42
N TYR A 265 -14.22 17.88 3.27
CA TYR A 265 -13.50 16.61 3.32
C TYR A 265 -13.37 16.08 4.75
N ALA A 266 -13.48 14.76 4.91
CA ALA A 266 -13.26 14.07 6.17
C ALA A 266 -11.79 14.20 6.62
N PRO A 267 -11.52 14.77 7.81
CA PRO A 267 -10.17 14.82 8.36
C PRO A 267 -9.64 13.44 8.75
N ALA A 268 -8.32 13.27 8.80
CA ALA A 268 -7.68 12.09 9.36
C ALA A 268 -7.77 12.16 10.90
N PRO A 269 -8.35 11.14 11.57
CA PRO A 269 -8.27 11.06 13.01
C PRO A 269 -6.82 10.87 13.46
N ILE A 270 -6.46 11.50 14.59
CA ILE A 270 -5.21 11.24 15.29
C ILE A 270 -5.53 10.25 16.42
N PRO A 271 -4.90 9.07 16.48
CA PRO A 271 -5.18 8.09 17.51
C PRO A 271 -4.53 8.46 18.85
N SER A 272 -4.77 7.67 19.89
CA SER A 272 -4.12 7.89 21.21
C SER A 272 -2.67 7.38 21.25
N THR A 273 -2.30 6.49 20.34
CA THR A 273 -0.94 5.92 20.24
C THR A 273 -0.54 5.77 18.78
N SER A 274 0.74 5.97 18.47
CA SER A 274 1.32 5.75 17.13
C SER A 274 1.42 4.26 16.81
N GLY A 275 1.74 3.43 17.80
CA GLY A 275 1.82 1.98 17.71
C GLY A 275 3.20 1.47 18.13
N ALA A 276 3.32 0.18 18.41
CA ALA A 276 4.61 -0.40 18.76
C ALA A 276 5.52 -0.54 17.52
N VAL A 277 6.81 -0.78 17.75
CA VAL A 277 7.74 -1.23 16.71
C VAL A 277 7.14 -2.42 15.96
N GLY A 278 7.25 -2.41 14.63
CA GLY A 278 6.63 -3.40 13.74
C GLY A 278 5.20 -3.06 13.32
N THR A 279 4.57 -2.02 13.88
CA THR A 279 3.24 -1.55 13.42
C THR A 279 3.30 -1.22 11.94
N ALA A 280 2.45 -1.88 11.13
CA ALA A 280 2.32 -1.60 9.71
C ALA A 280 1.73 -0.21 9.50
N THR A 281 2.38 0.57 8.64
CA THR A 281 2.01 1.95 8.32
C THR A 281 2.10 2.20 6.83
N ARG A 282 1.58 3.34 6.38
CA ARG A 282 1.71 3.82 5.01
C ARG A 282 2.09 5.29 5.04
N ILE A 283 3.04 5.67 4.19
CA ILE A 283 3.43 7.07 3.99
C ILE A 283 2.90 7.53 2.64
N ILE A 284 2.42 8.76 2.54
CA ILE A 284 1.80 9.29 1.32
C ILE A 284 2.31 10.71 1.06
N GLY A 285 2.65 11.05 -0.18
CA GLY A 285 3.08 12.40 -0.54
C GLY A 285 3.43 12.62 -2.00
N TRP A 286 3.85 13.85 -2.32
CA TRP A 286 4.28 14.28 -3.65
C TRP A 286 5.79 14.53 -3.72
N GLY A 287 6.57 13.89 -2.85
CA GLY A 287 8.01 14.01 -2.87
C GLY A 287 8.64 13.43 -4.14
N GLN A 288 9.91 13.78 -4.34
CA GLN A 288 10.73 13.21 -5.39
C GLN A 288 10.77 11.69 -5.30
N THR A 289 10.80 11.09 -6.46
CA THR A 289 10.55 9.68 -6.63
C THR A 289 11.80 8.85 -6.95
N CYS A 290 12.93 9.53 -6.92
CA CYS A 290 14.26 9.00 -7.08
C CYS A 290 15.12 9.51 -5.93
N ALA A 291 16.12 8.73 -5.56
CA ALA A 291 16.86 8.94 -4.32
C ALA A 291 17.79 10.18 -4.33
N PRO A 292 18.53 10.49 -5.41
CA PRO A 292 19.42 11.65 -5.44
C PRO A 292 18.63 12.96 -5.40
N ARG A 293 19.15 13.99 -4.72
CA ARG A 293 18.48 15.28 -4.68
C ARG A 293 18.39 15.92 -6.08
N GLY A 294 17.18 16.26 -6.50
CA GLY A 294 16.93 17.00 -7.76
C GLY A 294 16.93 16.11 -9.00
N CYS A 295 16.88 14.79 -8.84
CA CYS A 295 16.92 13.82 -9.94
C CYS A 295 15.67 13.81 -10.83
N GLY A 296 14.59 14.47 -10.42
CA GLY A 296 13.34 14.46 -11.18
C GLY A 296 12.32 15.48 -10.68
N SER A 297 11.26 15.62 -11.45
CA SER A 297 10.12 16.46 -11.07
C SER A 297 9.25 15.76 -10.02
N ALA A 298 8.70 16.56 -9.11
CA ALA A 298 7.70 16.07 -8.17
C ALA A 298 6.47 15.56 -8.95
N PRO A 299 5.96 14.36 -8.63
CA PRO A 299 4.87 13.75 -9.37
C PRO A 299 3.59 14.57 -9.25
N THR A 300 2.72 14.51 -10.27
CA THR A 300 1.41 15.19 -10.23
C THR A 300 0.42 14.47 -9.32
N VAL A 301 0.44 13.13 -9.35
CA VAL A 301 -0.36 12.27 -8.47
C VAL A 301 0.48 11.89 -7.25
N ALA A 302 -0.14 11.89 -6.07
CA ALA A 302 0.52 11.49 -4.84
C ALA A 302 0.95 10.03 -4.94
N HIS A 303 2.00 9.68 -4.22
CA HIS A 303 2.50 8.33 -4.12
C HIS A 303 2.36 7.83 -2.70
N GLU A 304 2.24 6.52 -2.55
CA GLU A 304 2.12 5.81 -1.30
C GLU A 304 3.16 4.71 -1.20
N LEU A 305 3.64 4.46 0.02
CA LEU A 305 4.53 3.35 0.34
C LEU A 305 4.07 2.68 1.63
N ASP A 306 3.80 1.38 1.54
CA ASP A 306 3.56 0.53 2.70
C ASP A 306 4.91 0.28 3.41
N THR A 307 4.96 0.53 4.71
CA THR A 307 6.16 0.49 5.56
C THR A 307 5.77 0.12 7.01
N SER A 308 6.65 0.34 7.98
CA SER A 308 6.39 0.05 9.38
C SER A 308 7.13 0.99 10.32
N ILE A 309 6.66 1.09 11.56
CA ILE A 309 7.44 1.67 12.66
C ILE A 309 8.62 0.75 12.95
N VAL A 310 9.80 1.31 13.19
CA VAL A 310 11.01 0.58 13.60
C VAL A 310 11.59 1.20 14.86
N ALA A 311 12.53 0.50 15.50
CA ALA A 311 13.16 1.00 16.72
C ALA A 311 13.88 2.34 16.48
N ASP A 312 13.77 3.24 17.46
CA ASP A 312 14.41 4.56 17.44
C ASP A 312 15.91 4.50 17.20
N SER A 313 16.58 3.47 17.71
CA SER A 313 18.01 3.23 17.49
C SER A 313 18.43 3.11 16.02
N ARG A 314 17.47 2.91 15.09
CA ARG A 314 17.72 2.90 13.65
C ARG A 314 17.71 4.28 12.99
N CYS A 315 17.33 5.32 13.73
CA CYS A 315 17.30 6.70 13.26
C CYS A 315 18.32 7.53 14.05
N LEU A 316 19.31 8.06 13.34
CA LEU A 316 20.30 8.98 13.92
C LEU A 316 19.63 10.29 14.36
N GLY A 317 19.89 10.72 15.60
CA GLY A 317 19.41 12.01 16.11
C GLY A 317 17.89 12.09 16.31
N ILE A 318 17.24 10.95 16.54
CA ILE A 318 15.82 10.89 16.88
C ILE A 318 15.57 11.32 18.33
N ASN A 319 14.50 12.08 18.54
CA ASN A 319 13.93 12.39 19.84
C ASN A 319 12.76 11.44 20.13
N GLY A 320 13.07 10.22 20.56
CA GLY A 320 12.12 9.11 20.70
C GLY A 320 10.78 9.43 21.40
N PRO A 321 10.74 10.25 22.47
CA PRO A 321 9.47 10.64 23.10
C PRO A 321 8.48 11.39 22.20
N TYR A 322 8.94 12.03 21.13
CA TYR A 322 8.12 12.89 20.27
C TYR A 322 8.27 12.58 18.77
N GLU A 323 9.01 11.54 18.40
CA GLU A 323 9.34 11.23 17.02
C GLU A 323 9.25 9.72 16.76
N ILE A 324 8.87 9.36 15.54
CA ILE A 324 8.72 7.98 15.07
C ILE A 324 9.86 7.68 14.08
N CYS A 325 10.59 6.59 14.29
CA CYS A 325 11.47 6.04 13.27
C CYS A 325 10.69 5.12 12.33
N THR A 326 10.68 5.44 11.04
CA THR A 326 9.89 4.73 10.01
C THR A 326 10.80 3.98 9.06
N ASN A 327 10.48 2.71 8.82
CA ASN A 327 11.33 1.80 8.07
C ASN A 327 11.64 2.33 6.66
N ASN A 328 12.89 2.08 6.26
CA ASN A 328 13.31 2.15 4.88
C ASN A 328 13.19 0.75 4.28
N THR A 329 12.05 0.48 3.65
CA THR A 329 11.69 -0.86 3.17
C THR A 329 12.73 -1.34 2.15
N ASN A 330 13.19 -2.58 2.30
CA ASN A 330 14.23 -3.21 1.47
C ASN A 330 15.58 -2.47 1.40
N GLY A 331 15.81 -1.48 2.27
CA GLY A 331 17.05 -0.68 2.25
C GLY A 331 17.11 0.37 1.14
N ASN A 332 16.03 0.57 0.38
CA ASN A 332 16.02 1.43 -0.79
C ASN A 332 14.71 2.21 -1.00
N ALA A 333 13.72 2.12 -0.11
CA ALA A 333 12.43 2.78 -0.26
C ALA A 333 12.07 3.71 0.91
N GLY A 334 11.54 4.90 0.66
CA GLY A 334 11.20 5.84 1.73
C GLY A 334 10.79 7.22 1.26
N ALA A 335 10.48 8.09 2.24
CA ALA A 335 10.18 9.49 1.99
C ALA A 335 11.38 10.23 1.41
N CYS A 336 11.11 11.25 0.59
CA CYS A 336 12.11 12.11 0.00
C CYS A 336 11.66 13.57 -0.05
N TYR A 337 12.49 14.42 -0.64
CA TYR A 337 12.25 15.85 -0.79
C TYR A 337 10.86 16.14 -1.37
N GLY A 338 10.02 16.80 -0.58
CA GLY A 338 8.63 17.15 -0.91
C GLY A 338 7.57 16.28 -0.22
N ASP A 339 7.97 15.15 0.36
CA ASP A 339 7.11 14.38 1.29
C ASP A 339 7.08 15.00 2.69
N SER A 340 7.95 15.98 2.97
CA SER A 340 7.99 16.75 4.21
C SER A 340 6.61 17.22 4.64
N GLY A 341 6.28 17.00 5.91
CA GLY A 341 4.98 17.24 6.53
C GLY A 341 3.88 16.25 6.16
N GLY A 342 4.16 15.34 5.24
CA GLY A 342 3.21 14.35 4.74
C GLY A 342 2.83 13.30 5.78
N PRO A 343 1.65 12.68 5.61
CA PRO A 343 1.13 11.71 6.55
C PRO A 343 1.92 10.40 6.55
N GLN A 344 2.24 9.93 7.75
CA GLN A 344 2.34 8.51 8.06
C GLN A 344 1.01 8.08 8.71
N VAL A 345 0.35 7.07 8.14
CA VAL A 345 -0.94 6.55 8.60
C VAL A 345 -0.86 5.09 8.99
N ARG A 346 -1.75 4.67 9.90
CA ARG A 346 -2.03 3.26 10.20
C ARG A 346 -3.53 2.97 10.12
N ARG A 347 -3.91 1.72 9.87
CA ARG A 347 -5.32 1.31 9.96
C ARG A 347 -5.70 0.97 11.40
N ILE A 348 -6.79 1.55 11.88
CA ILE A 348 -7.46 1.17 13.14
C ILE A 348 -8.93 0.97 12.81
N ASN A 349 -9.45 -0.23 13.07
CA ASN A 349 -10.85 -0.59 12.76
C ASN A 349 -11.24 -0.25 11.30
N GLY A 350 -10.32 -0.51 10.36
CA GLY A 350 -10.54 -0.24 8.93
C GLY A 350 -10.32 1.21 8.48
N VAL A 351 -10.13 2.16 9.41
CA VAL A 351 -9.98 3.59 9.11
C VAL A 351 -8.51 4.02 9.15
N TRP A 352 -8.09 4.85 8.19
CA TRP A 352 -6.77 5.48 8.21
C TRP A 352 -6.70 6.55 9.30
N ASN A 353 -5.75 6.38 10.21
CA ASN A 353 -5.45 7.30 11.29
C ASN A 353 -4.05 7.87 11.07
N VAL A 354 -3.90 9.19 11.15
CA VAL A 354 -2.58 9.84 10.98
C VAL A 354 -1.82 9.80 12.29
N ILE A 355 -0.63 9.21 12.25
CA ILE A 355 0.24 9.04 13.42
C ILE A 355 1.50 9.88 13.33
N GLY A 356 1.95 10.24 12.13
CA GLY A 356 3.21 10.93 11.93
C GLY A 356 3.14 12.00 10.85
N ALA A 357 3.97 13.03 11.00
CA ALA A 357 4.26 14.01 9.95
C ALA A 357 5.73 13.91 9.53
N THR A 358 6.01 13.68 8.24
CA THR A 358 7.38 13.49 7.72
C THR A 358 8.29 14.66 8.08
N SER A 359 9.45 14.41 8.68
CA SER A 359 10.41 15.47 9.03
C SER A 359 11.69 15.37 8.20
N ARG A 360 12.49 14.31 8.42
CA ARG A 360 13.86 14.21 7.89
C ARG A 360 14.31 12.76 7.73
N ALA A 361 15.44 12.56 7.04
CA ALA A 361 16.12 11.26 7.02
C ALA A 361 16.69 10.93 8.42
N GLY A 362 16.71 9.65 8.76
CA GLY A 362 17.35 9.12 9.98
C GLY A 362 18.85 8.89 9.81
N ASN A 363 19.49 9.56 8.85
CA ASN A 363 20.93 9.59 8.63
C ASN A 363 21.33 10.98 8.08
N ASN A 364 22.62 11.17 7.84
CA ASN A 364 23.16 12.43 7.30
C ASN A 364 23.27 12.44 5.77
N SER A 365 22.60 11.52 5.06
CA SER A 365 22.69 11.42 3.60
C SER A 365 21.82 12.46 2.92
N SER A 366 22.36 13.11 1.89
CA SER A 366 21.58 13.91 0.93
C SER A 366 20.82 13.04 -0.09
N THR A 367 21.05 11.72 -0.07
CA THR A 367 20.34 10.75 -0.88
C THR A 367 19.24 10.10 -0.04
N CYS A 368 18.00 10.32 -0.47
CA CYS A 368 16.81 9.78 0.20
C CYS A 368 16.80 8.26 0.21
N ALA A 369 15.95 7.66 1.06
CA ALA A 369 15.70 6.22 1.07
C ALA A 369 16.96 5.34 1.22
N THR A 370 18.01 5.86 1.85
CA THR A 370 19.25 5.13 2.20
C THR A 370 19.27 4.68 3.67
N ALA A 371 18.31 5.13 4.46
CA ALA A 371 18.08 4.78 5.85
C ALA A 371 16.63 5.08 6.24
N PRO A 372 16.14 4.56 7.38
CA PRO A 372 14.85 4.96 7.96
C PRO A 372 14.66 6.47 8.03
N SER A 373 13.41 6.92 8.07
CA SER A 373 13.06 8.34 8.12
C SER A 373 12.37 8.69 9.43
N ILE A 374 12.58 9.91 9.91
CA ILE A 374 12.04 10.43 11.17
C ILE A 374 10.77 11.24 10.89
N TYR A 375 9.73 10.98 11.66
CA TYR A 375 8.43 11.64 11.62
C TYR A 375 8.12 12.25 12.99
N GLY A 376 7.45 13.40 13.06
CA GLY A 376 6.92 13.89 14.33
C GLY A 376 5.74 13.03 14.79
N ASP A 377 5.77 12.50 16.02
CA ASP A 377 4.73 11.63 16.58
C ASP A 377 3.50 12.47 16.97
N LEU A 378 2.45 12.45 16.13
CA LEU A 378 1.25 13.26 16.38
C LEU A 378 0.45 12.81 17.62
N PRO A 379 0.28 11.51 17.91
CA PRO A 379 -0.26 11.04 19.18
C PRO A 379 0.46 11.59 20.42
N SER A 380 1.80 11.64 20.42
CA SER A 380 2.59 12.17 21.55
C SER A 380 2.31 13.64 21.87
N ILE A 381 1.99 14.44 20.84
CA ILE A 381 1.68 15.88 20.96
C ILE A 381 0.18 16.17 20.84
N ARG A 382 -0.67 15.14 20.93
CA ARG A 382 -2.12 15.27 20.71
C ARG A 382 -2.77 16.29 21.64
N SER A 383 -2.29 16.41 22.88
CA SER A 383 -2.76 17.43 23.82
C SER A 383 -2.49 18.84 23.30
N TRP A 384 -1.29 19.10 22.78
CA TRP A 384 -0.95 20.40 22.20
C TRP A 384 -1.82 20.68 20.96
N ILE A 385 -1.99 19.69 20.08
CA ILE A 385 -2.85 19.82 18.90
C ILE A 385 -4.28 20.20 19.31
N ASN A 386 -4.87 19.48 20.26
CA ASN A 386 -6.21 19.75 20.79
C ASN A 386 -6.36 21.19 21.28
N THR A 387 -5.38 21.71 22.02
CA THR A 387 -5.37 23.10 22.49
C THR A 387 -5.38 24.09 21.32
N GLN A 388 -4.57 23.86 20.28
CA GLN A 388 -4.50 24.79 19.15
C GLN A 388 -5.75 24.77 18.28
N VAL A 389 -6.34 23.59 18.06
CA VAL A 389 -7.45 23.43 17.11
C VAL A 389 -8.83 23.56 17.77
N GLY A 390 -8.90 23.72 19.10
CA GLY A 390 -10.15 23.74 19.85
C GLY A 390 -10.86 22.38 19.86
N GLY A 391 -10.09 21.31 20.09
CA GLY A 391 -10.56 19.92 20.10
C GLY A 391 -10.55 19.27 18.72
N LEU A 392 -9.93 18.09 18.62
CA LEU A 392 -10.00 17.20 17.46
C LEU A 392 -11.41 16.58 17.34
N PRO A 393 -11.83 16.17 16.14
CA PRO A 393 -13.03 15.35 15.96
C PRO A 393 -12.97 14.09 16.85
N ALA A 394 -14.13 13.70 17.39
CA ALA A 394 -14.28 12.52 18.24
C ALA A 394 -13.95 11.23 17.50
#